data_AF-A0A831XVX2-F1
#
_entry.id   AF-A0A831XVX2-F1
#
_cell.length_a   1.000
_cell.length_b   1.000
_cell.length_c   1.000
_cell.angle_alpha   90.00
_cell.angle_beta   90.00
_cell.angle_gamma   90.00
#
_symmetry.space_group_name_H-M   'P 1'
#
loop_
_entity.id
_entity.type
_entity.pdbx_description
1 polymer ?
#
loop_
_entity_poly.entity_id
_entity_poly.type
_entity_poly.pdbx_seq_one_letter_code
_entity_poly.pdbx_strand_id
1 'polypeptide(L)'
;DARPWRTRAHAREIASSAAVPILDDREQPMAVICLHSWVTGMFATGLAQGFSQRLMALVSQTWRQIRNPATLLYAKGDYDRWRQAFYEDGLEMVFQPVIDVRTGQTTHLEALARLYLASGEEILPNMFIPWLNEGQVMRLFEQGLDQSLACLRALEHRRGTRLSVAVNLPVSVLVNPVTPGHIRSALDRHGIDAARVTLELLEHGDSGVAHGDLAQAMHAIGALGVGLAMDDLGSGYNNLLRLRGLPFNTVKIDQGMVRAAQHEPARVLTFIASMIQMAHALELRTVVEGLESWDLVEATALLGGQLGQGFAIARPMRQGALTDWLDQFAFRIDPARPSTPLGAMAALWGLRTLGRAHLEQSARHQELRAAAAWWATENLDRHRVLATDILGLLQGFHDGQVDGDGFGARLQHFIDSLDRLIRESAA
;
A
#
# COMPACT_ATOMS: atom_id res chain seq x y z
N ASP A 1 46.61 13.53 12.49
CA ASP A 1 47.69 14.20 11.75
C ASP A 1 47.55 13.84 10.26
N ALA A 2 47.11 14.78 9.41
CA ALA A 2 46.81 14.51 7.99
C ALA A 2 48.02 14.76 7.06
N ARG A 3 49.18 15.11 7.61
CA ARG A 3 50.39 15.49 6.86
C ARG A 3 50.84 14.47 5.79
N PRO A 4 50.82 13.14 6.03
CA PRO A 4 51.21 12.15 5.01
C PRO A 4 50.25 12.11 3.80
N TRP A 5 48.96 12.34 4.05
CA TRP A 5 47.91 12.29 3.02
C TRP A 5 47.88 13.55 2.17
N ARG A 6 48.18 14.71 2.77
CA ARG A 6 48.22 16.00 2.08
C ARG A 6 49.29 16.02 0.99
N THR A 7 50.49 15.53 1.27
CA THR A 7 51.58 15.44 0.28
C THR A 7 51.22 14.52 -0.88
N ARG A 8 50.56 13.38 -0.60
CA ARG A 8 50.10 12.43 -1.64
C ARG A 8 48.93 12.98 -2.47
N ALA A 9 48.01 13.72 -1.85
CA ALA A 9 46.88 14.35 -2.54
C ALA A 9 47.38 15.45 -3.49
N HIS A 10 48.31 16.31 -3.04
CA HIS A 10 48.93 17.33 -3.90
C HIS A 10 49.69 16.72 -5.07
N ALA A 11 50.42 15.61 -4.87
CA ALA A 11 51.11 14.90 -5.94
C ALA A 11 50.16 14.31 -7.01
N ARG A 12 48.85 14.22 -6.74
CA ARG A 12 47.81 13.74 -7.66
C ARG A 12 46.82 14.84 -8.05
N GLU A 13 47.16 16.11 -7.80
CA GLU A 13 46.32 17.27 -8.10
C GLU A 13 44.93 17.23 -7.44
N ILE A 14 44.80 16.56 -6.29
CA ILE A 14 43.53 16.49 -5.56
C ILE A 14 43.46 17.69 -4.60
N ALA A 15 42.60 18.66 -4.91
CA ALA A 15 42.34 19.86 -4.10
C ALA A 15 41.00 19.81 -3.36
N SER A 16 40.08 18.92 -3.76
CA SER A 16 38.79 18.70 -3.11
C SER A 16 38.36 17.25 -3.29
N SER A 17 37.67 16.68 -2.30
CA SER A 17 37.11 15.34 -2.38
C SER A 17 35.73 15.24 -1.73
N ALA A 18 34.94 14.26 -2.16
CA ALA A 18 33.67 13.90 -1.54
C ALA A 18 33.55 12.38 -1.42
N ALA A 19 33.01 11.93 -0.30
CA ALA A 19 32.64 10.53 -0.08
C ALA A 19 31.13 10.40 -0.28
N VAL A 20 30.74 9.58 -1.25
CA VAL A 20 29.35 9.33 -1.60
C VAL A 20 29.04 7.89 -1.18
N PRO A 21 28.36 7.68 -0.03
CA PRO A 21 28.04 6.32 0.43
C PRO A 21 27.03 5.69 -0.53
N ILE A 22 27.15 4.39 -0.75
CA ILE A 22 26.14 3.56 -1.41
C ILE A 22 25.39 2.84 -0.30
N LEU A 23 24.07 2.95 -0.29
CA LEU A 23 23.22 2.46 0.79
C LEU A 23 22.54 1.14 0.40
N ASP A 24 22.33 0.28 1.39
CA ASP A 24 21.56 -0.96 1.26
C ASP A 24 20.05 -0.73 1.45
N ASP A 25 19.26 -1.81 1.39
CA ASP A 25 17.81 -1.79 1.60
C ASP A 25 17.38 -1.30 3.00
N ARG A 26 18.32 -1.25 3.95
CA ARG A 26 18.15 -0.79 5.34
C ARG A 26 18.84 0.55 5.58
N GLU A 27 19.16 1.28 4.51
CA GLU A 27 19.88 2.55 4.50
C GLU A 27 21.27 2.51 5.16
N GLN A 28 21.89 1.32 5.23
CA GLN A 28 23.24 1.16 5.77
C GLN A 28 24.29 1.35 4.67
N PRO A 29 25.37 2.13 4.91
CA PRO A 29 26.47 2.27 3.96
C PRO A 29 27.18 0.93 3.74
N MET A 30 27.15 0.42 2.51
CA MET A 30 27.84 -0.82 2.13
C MET A 30 29.16 -0.57 1.39
N ALA A 31 29.26 0.57 0.71
CA ALA A 31 30.39 0.97 -0.10
C ALA A 31 30.43 2.50 -0.19
N VAL A 32 31.55 3.06 -0.63
CA VAL A 32 31.74 4.50 -0.77
C VAL A 32 32.40 4.80 -2.11
N ILE A 33 31.80 5.70 -2.88
CA ILE A 33 32.43 6.30 -4.06
C ILE A 33 33.18 7.55 -3.62
N CYS A 34 34.49 7.58 -3.84
CA CYS A 34 35.32 8.75 -3.57
C CYS A 34 35.50 9.57 -4.85
N LEU A 35 34.93 10.77 -4.88
CA LEU A 35 35.11 11.73 -5.95
C LEU A 35 36.27 12.67 -5.60
N HIS A 36 37.07 13.04 -6.60
CA HIS A 36 38.23 13.91 -6.44
C HIS A 36 38.20 15.01 -7.50
N SER A 37 38.62 16.22 -7.13
CA SER A 37 38.72 17.37 -8.03
C SER A 37 39.97 18.19 -7.73
N TRP A 38 40.54 18.78 -8.76
CA TRP A 38 41.64 19.75 -8.68
C TRP A 38 41.17 21.17 -8.35
N VAL A 39 39.85 21.41 -8.35
CA VAL A 39 39.24 22.68 -7.96
C VAL A 39 38.99 22.69 -6.45
N THR A 40 39.66 23.60 -5.74
CA THR A 40 39.50 23.78 -4.29
C THR A 40 38.05 24.12 -3.94
N GLY A 41 37.47 23.39 -2.99
CA GLY A 41 36.10 23.63 -2.54
C GLY A 41 35.00 23.21 -3.51
N MET A 42 35.32 22.51 -4.61
CA MET A 42 34.34 22.02 -5.60
C MET A 42 33.11 21.37 -4.93
N PHE A 43 33.34 20.42 -4.02
CA PHE A 43 32.28 19.68 -3.35
C PHE A 43 31.62 20.41 -2.17
N ALA A 44 32.06 21.64 -1.84
CA ALA A 44 31.39 22.50 -0.87
C ALA A 44 30.27 23.35 -1.51
N THR A 45 30.19 23.36 -2.85
CA THR A 45 29.13 24.09 -3.58
C THR A 45 27.80 23.34 -3.56
N GLY A 46 26.67 24.05 -3.54
CA GLY A 46 25.34 23.44 -3.54
C GLY A 46 25.06 22.57 -4.78
N LEU A 47 25.60 22.96 -5.95
CA LEU A 47 25.52 22.17 -7.19
C LEU A 47 26.24 20.82 -7.06
N ALA A 48 27.46 20.82 -6.50
CA ALA A 48 28.24 19.60 -6.35
C ALA A 48 27.67 18.69 -5.25
N GLN A 49 27.14 19.26 -4.16
CA GLN A 49 26.42 18.50 -3.13
C GLN A 49 25.16 17.84 -3.70
N GLY A 50 24.37 18.58 -4.50
CA GLY A 50 23.20 18.03 -5.20
C GLY A 50 23.56 16.98 -6.26
N PHE A 51 24.73 17.08 -6.89
CA PHE A 51 25.26 16.02 -7.78
C PHE A 51 25.63 14.76 -6.98
N SER A 52 26.39 14.90 -5.88
CA SER A 52 26.79 13.78 -5.03
C SER A 52 25.58 13.05 -4.42
N GLN A 53 24.54 13.78 -3.99
CA GLN A 53 23.30 13.19 -3.49
C GLN A 53 22.54 12.43 -4.58
N ARG A 54 22.45 12.98 -5.80
CA ARG A 54 21.83 12.27 -6.94
C ARG A 54 22.62 11.04 -7.36
N LEU A 55 23.94 11.11 -7.34
CA LEU A 55 24.82 9.97 -7.59
C LEU A 55 24.63 8.86 -6.54
N MET A 56 24.57 9.22 -5.25
CA MET A 56 24.25 8.28 -4.16
C MET A 56 22.89 7.62 -4.40
N ALA A 57 21.86 8.40 -4.68
CA ALA A 57 20.50 7.89 -4.88
C ALA A 57 20.44 6.93 -6.07
N LEU A 58 21.01 7.33 -7.22
CA LEU A 58 21.05 6.53 -8.43
C LEU A 58 21.78 5.20 -8.20
N VAL A 59 23.01 5.24 -7.69
CA VAL A 59 23.82 4.04 -7.51
C VAL A 59 23.23 3.12 -6.45
N SER A 60 22.70 3.68 -5.36
CA SER A 60 22.01 2.87 -4.33
C SER A 60 20.72 2.26 -4.88
N GLN A 61 19.97 2.97 -5.73
CA GLN A 61 18.77 2.42 -6.39
C GLN A 61 19.13 1.32 -7.38
N THR A 62 20.12 1.53 -8.24
CA THR A 62 20.61 0.51 -9.19
C THR A 62 21.16 -0.70 -8.44
N TRP A 63 21.87 -0.50 -7.33
CA TRP A 63 22.35 -1.61 -6.51
C TRP A 63 21.19 -2.42 -5.92
N ARG A 64 20.16 -1.76 -5.38
CA ARG A 64 18.94 -2.42 -4.87
C ARG A 64 18.24 -3.21 -5.98
N GLN A 65 18.16 -2.66 -7.19
CA GLN A 65 17.66 -3.37 -8.37
C GLN A 65 18.53 -4.58 -8.76
N ILE A 66 19.85 -4.49 -8.60
CA ILE A 66 20.76 -5.60 -8.89
C ILE A 66 20.62 -6.73 -7.86
N ARG A 67 20.46 -6.38 -6.59
CA ARG A 67 20.46 -7.34 -5.48
C ARG A 67 19.09 -7.99 -5.24
N ASN A 68 18.02 -7.41 -5.79
CA ASN A 68 16.71 -8.02 -5.83
C ASN A 68 16.62 -8.87 -7.13
N PRO A 69 16.83 -10.20 -7.07
CA PRO A 69 17.19 -11.02 -8.24
C PRO A 69 16.08 -11.21 -9.28
N ALA A 70 14.88 -10.63 -9.05
CA ALA A 70 13.79 -10.70 -10.02
C ALA A 70 14.09 -9.93 -11.33
N THR A 71 15.16 -9.13 -11.39
CA THR A 71 15.41 -8.23 -12.54
C THR A 71 16.73 -8.43 -13.27
N LEU A 72 17.56 -9.44 -12.95
CA LEU A 72 18.84 -9.64 -13.66
C LEU A 72 19.11 -11.09 -14.07
N LEU A 73 19.28 -11.25 -15.39
CA LEU A 73 19.62 -12.44 -16.21
C LEU A 73 18.45 -13.24 -16.79
N TYR A 74 17.48 -12.55 -17.39
CA TYR A 74 16.72 -13.17 -18.49
C TYR A 74 17.57 -13.14 -19.75
N ALA A 75 17.70 -14.28 -20.44
CA ALA A 75 18.37 -14.30 -21.72
C ALA A 75 17.54 -13.47 -22.71
N LYS A 76 18.17 -12.91 -23.76
CA LYS A 76 17.43 -12.28 -24.87
C LYS A 76 16.30 -13.18 -25.41
N GLY A 77 16.52 -14.50 -25.39
CA GLY A 77 15.50 -15.48 -25.76
C GLY A 77 14.25 -15.47 -24.88
N ASP A 78 14.36 -15.16 -23.59
CA ASP A 78 13.19 -15.05 -22.70
C ASP A 78 12.37 -13.80 -23.04
N TYR A 79 13.03 -12.67 -23.31
CA TYR A 79 12.35 -11.47 -23.78
C TYR A 79 11.61 -11.70 -25.10
N ASP A 80 12.25 -12.35 -26.08
CA ASP A 80 11.62 -12.64 -27.37
C ASP A 80 10.37 -13.53 -27.19
N ARG A 81 10.44 -14.55 -26.30
CA ARG A 81 9.30 -15.39 -25.93
C ARG A 81 8.17 -14.59 -25.28
N TRP A 82 8.50 -13.70 -24.35
CA TRP A 82 7.50 -12.87 -23.66
C TRP A 82 6.85 -11.88 -24.61
N ARG A 83 7.62 -11.22 -25.46
CA ARG A 83 7.11 -10.32 -26.49
C ARG A 83 6.19 -11.06 -27.45
N GLN A 84 6.56 -12.27 -27.86
CA GLN A 84 5.71 -13.11 -28.70
C GLN A 84 4.38 -13.41 -28.00
N ALA A 85 4.42 -13.95 -26.77
CA ALA A 85 3.23 -14.25 -26.00
C ALA A 85 2.34 -13.01 -25.79
N PHE A 86 2.93 -11.83 -25.58
CA PHE A 86 2.20 -10.58 -25.40
C PHE A 86 1.39 -10.17 -26.65
N TYR A 87 1.85 -10.53 -27.85
CA TYR A 87 1.12 -10.28 -29.10
C TYR A 87 0.23 -11.45 -29.55
N GLU A 88 0.41 -12.65 -29.00
CA GLU A 88 -0.34 -13.88 -29.31
C GLU A 88 -1.39 -14.20 -28.23
N ASP A 89 -2.09 -13.17 -27.73
CA ASP A 89 -3.16 -13.30 -26.73
C ASP A 89 -2.77 -13.99 -25.40
N GLY A 90 -1.47 -14.02 -25.08
CA GLY A 90 -0.97 -14.55 -23.81
C GLY A 90 -1.18 -13.63 -22.61
N LEU A 91 -1.58 -12.37 -22.84
CA LEU A 91 -1.90 -11.43 -21.76
C LEU A 91 -3.30 -11.71 -21.20
N GLU A 92 -3.36 -12.06 -19.93
CA GLU A 92 -4.61 -12.32 -19.20
C GLU A 92 -4.65 -11.51 -17.89
N MET A 93 -5.81 -10.93 -17.58
CA MET A 93 -6.06 -10.32 -16.27
C MET A 93 -6.54 -11.36 -15.28
N VAL A 94 -5.84 -11.49 -14.16
CA VAL A 94 -6.34 -12.17 -12.96
C VAL A 94 -6.87 -11.14 -11.98
N PHE A 95 -7.79 -11.55 -11.12
CA PHE A 95 -8.53 -10.65 -10.25
C PHE A 95 -8.30 -11.04 -8.80
N GLN A 96 -7.94 -10.06 -7.98
CA GLN A 96 -7.91 -10.23 -6.53
C GLN A 96 -9.13 -9.56 -5.90
N PRO A 97 -9.97 -10.30 -5.14
CA PRO A 97 -11.05 -9.72 -4.38
C PRO A 97 -10.60 -8.70 -3.34
N VAL A 98 -11.34 -7.60 -3.26
CA VAL A 98 -11.22 -6.57 -2.23
C VAL A 98 -12.55 -6.45 -1.50
N ILE A 99 -12.52 -6.59 -0.19
CA ILE A 99 -13.72 -6.62 0.64
C ILE A 99 -13.89 -5.30 1.39
N ASP A 100 -15.15 -4.93 1.66
CA ASP A 100 -15.45 -4.02 2.74
C ASP A 100 -15.17 -4.75 4.07
N VAL A 101 -14.18 -4.28 4.81
CA VAL A 101 -13.70 -5.00 6.02
C VAL A 101 -14.70 -4.95 7.17
N ARG A 102 -15.68 -4.04 7.15
CA ARG A 102 -16.71 -3.97 8.20
C ARG A 102 -17.84 -4.96 7.94
N THR A 103 -18.26 -5.10 6.69
CA THR A 103 -19.39 -5.95 6.29
C THR A 103 -18.95 -7.36 5.85
N GLY A 104 -17.67 -7.52 5.51
CA GLY A 104 -17.12 -8.73 4.91
C GLY A 104 -17.58 -8.97 3.46
N GLN A 105 -18.29 -8.02 2.84
CA GLN A 105 -18.78 -8.15 1.47
C GLN A 105 -17.69 -7.81 0.46
N THR A 106 -17.57 -8.61 -0.59
CA THR A 106 -16.75 -8.27 -1.74
C THR A 106 -17.40 -7.15 -2.53
N THR A 107 -16.70 -6.01 -2.65
CA THR A 107 -17.22 -4.81 -3.30
C THR A 107 -16.38 -4.39 -4.50
N HIS A 108 -15.08 -4.72 -4.48
CA HIS A 108 -14.13 -4.34 -5.51
C HIS A 108 -13.28 -5.54 -5.92
N LEU A 109 -12.66 -5.44 -7.08
CA LEU A 109 -11.65 -6.35 -7.59
C LEU A 109 -10.42 -5.53 -7.97
N GLU A 110 -9.22 -6.02 -7.73
CA GLU A 110 -8.02 -5.50 -8.39
C GLU A 110 -7.68 -6.38 -9.58
N ALA A 111 -7.50 -5.77 -10.76
CA ALA A 111 -7.08 -6.44 -11.97
C ALA A 111 -5.55 -6.41 -12.10
N LEU A 112 -4.97 -7.60 -12.17
CA LEU A 112 -3.52 -7.82 -12.17
C LEU A 112 -3.13 -8.56 -13.45
N ALA A 113 -2.20 -7.99 -14.20
CA ALA A 113 -1.71 -8.61 -15.42
C ALA A 113 -0.95 -9.91 -15.13
N ARG A 114 -1.15 -10.91 -15.98
CA ARG A 114 -0.32 -12.12 -16.08
C ARG A 114 -0.03 -12.37 -17.55
N LEU A 115 1.21 -12.76 -17.84
CA LEU A 115 1.60 -13.16 -19.18
C LEU A 115 1.82 -14.67 -19.20
N TYR A 116 1.00 -15.39 -19.95
CA TYR A 116 1.11 -16.83 -20.12
C TYR A 116 1.84 -17.15 -21.42
N LEU A 117 2.88 -17.96 -21.35
CA LEU A 117 3.57 -18.47 -22.53
C LEU A 117 2.78 -19.62 -23.15
N ALA A 118 3.07 -19.95 -24.42
CA ALA A 118 2.45 -21.09 -25.10
C ALA A 118 2.67 -22.43 -24.38
N SER A 119 3.72 -22.53 -23.55
CA SER A 119 3.98 -23.67 -22.67
C SER A 119 3.05 -23.77 -21.45
N GLY A 120 2.24 -22.74 -21.19
CA GLY A 120 1.41 -22.59 -19.99
C GLY A 120 2.12 -21.95 -18.79
N GLU A 121 3.39 -21.57 -18.95
CA GLU A 121 4.19 -20.89 -17.92
C GLU A 121 3.63 -19.49 -17.62
N GLU A 122 3.46 -19.16 -16.34
CA GLU A 122 3.03 -17.83 -15.88
C GLU A 122 4.22 -16.90 -15.63
N ILE A 123 4.17 -15.71 -16.22
CA ILE A 123 5.17 -14.65 -16.06
C ILE A 123 4.51 -13.45 -15.36
N LEU A 124 5.13 -13.01 -14.26
CA LEU A 124 4.62 -11.92 -13.42
C LEU A 124 4.95 -10.53 -14.01
N PRO A 125 4.14 -9.49 -13.71
CA PRO A 125 4.34 -8.12 -14.19
C PRO A 125 5.75 -7.55 -14.01
N ASN A 126 6.35 -7.76 -12.84
CA ASN A 126 7.69 -7.29 -12.53
C ASN A 126 8.78 -7.90 -13.42
N MET A 127 8.52 -9.04 -14.05
CA MET A 127 9.45 -9.68 -14.98
C MET A 127 9.36 -9.09 -16.39
N PHE A 128 8.15 -8.91 -16.94
CA PHE A 128 7.98 -8.52 -18.35
C PHE A 128 7.73 -7.03 -18.60
N ILE A 129 7.07 -6.30 -17.68
CA ILE A 129 6.76 -4.87 -17.86
C ILE A 129 8.01 -4.00 -18.05
N PRO A 130 9.14 -4.21 -17.32
CA PRO A 130 10.35 -3.40 -17.52
C PRO A 130 10.92 -3.45 -18.94
N TRP A 131 10.51 -4.42 -19.76
CA TRP A 131 10.99 -4.60 -21.13
C TRP A 131 10.01 -4.08 -22.19
N LEU A 132 8.87 -3.52 -21.78
CA LEU A 132 7.89 -2.93 -22.67
C LEU A 132 8.27 -1.48 -23.00
N ASN A 133 8.17 -1.11 -24.27
CA ASN A 133 8.21 0.30 -24.66
C ASN A 133 6.87 1.00 -24.37
N GLU A 134 6.81 2.33 -24.47
CA GLU A 134 5.62 3.12 -24.17
C GLU A 134 4.37 2.67 -24.92
N GLY A 135 4.49 2.32 -26.21
CA GLY A 135 3.37 1.83 -27.01
C GLY A 135 2.87 0.44 -26.55
N GLN A 136 3.78 -0.41 -26.07
CA GLN A 136 3.41 -1.71 -25.49
C GLN A 136 2.79 -1.55 -24.10
N VAL A 137 3.25 -0.58 -23.30
CA VAL A 137 2.63 -0.25 -22.00
C VAL A 137 1.20 0.30 -22.21
N MET A 138 0.99 1.14 -23.22
CA MET A 138 -0.36 1.59 -23.62
C MET A 138 -1.26 0.41 -24.01
N ARG A 139 -0.75 -0.50 -24.85
CA ARG A 139 -1.49 -1.72 -25.23
C ARG A 139 -1.83 -2.59 -24.03
N LEU A 140 -0.89 -2.78 -23.10
CA LEU A 140 -1.11 -3.52 -21.86
C LEU A 140 -2.26 -2.90 -21.05
N PHE A 141 -2.27 -1.57 -20.92
CA PHE A 141 -3.36 -0.86 -20.24
C PHE A 141 -4.70 -1.03 -20.96
N GLU A 142 -4.74 -0.86 -22.29
CA GLU A 142 -5.97 -1.02 -23.08
C GLU A 142 -6.56 -2.43 -22.97
N GLN A 143 -5.72 -3.46 -23.12
CA GLN A 143 -6.15 -4.85 -23.00
C GLN A 143 -6.56 -5.18 -21.57
N GLY A 144 -5.82 -4.70 -20.57
CA GLY A 144 -6.16 -4.89 -19.17
C GLY A 144 -7.50 -4.25 -18.79
N LEU A 145 -7.74 -3.02 -19.25
CA LEU A 145 -9.02 -2.33 -19.06
C LEU A 145 -10.16 -3.09 -19.74
N ASP A 146 -9.98 -3.49 -21.01
CA ASP A 146 -11.01 -4.20 -21.76
C ASP A 146 -11.39 -5.54 -21.10
N GLN A 147 -10.41 -6.36 -20.72
CA GLN A 147 -10.64 -7.63 -20.02
C GLN A 147 -11.30 -7.42 -18.64
N SER A 148 -10.91 -6.36 -17.92
CA SER A 148 -11.49 -6.03 -16.62
C SER A 148 -12.97 -5.65 -16.72
N LEU A 149 -13.33 -4.83 -17.70
CA LEU A 149 -14.71 -4.43 -17.93
C LEU A 149 -15.58 -5.59 -18.45
N ALA A 150 -15.01 -6.45 -19.31
CA ALA A 150 -15.66 -7.67 -19.74
C ALA A 150 -15.96 -8.61 -18.55
N CYS A 151 -15.01 -8.77 -17.62
CA CYS A 151 -15.18 -9.53 -16.39
C CYS A 151 -16.31 -8.95 -15.52
N LEU A 152 -16.32 -7.64 -15.27
CA LEU A 152 -17.39 -6.99 -14.52
C LEU A 152 -18.77 -7.20 -15.14
N ARG A 153 -18.87 -7.06 -16.46
CA ARG A 153 -20.13 -7.27 -17.19
C ARG A 153 -20.61 -8.72 -17.08
N ALA A 154 -19.71 -9.69 -17.24
CA ALA A 154 -20.03 -11.11 -17.11
C ALA A 154 -20.50 -11.47 -15.69
N LEU A 155 -19.84 -10.94 -14.65
CA LEU A 155 -20.23 -11.15 -13.26
C LEU A 155 -21.59 -10.51 -12.95
N GLU A 156 -21.87 -9.31 -13.47
CA GLU A 156 -23.18 -8.66 -13.31
C GLU A 156 -24.29 -9.48 -13.97
N HIS A 157 -24.07 -10.02 -15.16
CA HIS A 157 -25.05 -10.90 -15.81
C HIS A 157 -25.30 -12.20 -15.06
N ARG A 158 -24.25 -12.82 -14.49
CA ARG A 158 -24.38 -14.11 -13.80
C ARG A 158 -24.94 -14.00 -12.39
N ARG A 159 -24.62 -12.93 -11.65
CA ARG A 159 -24.96 -12.80 -10.21
C ARG A 159 -25.88 -11.63 -9.88
N GLY A 160 -26.06 -10.68 -10.79
CA GLY A 160 -26.71 -9.40 -10.49
C GLY A 160 -25.90 -8.50 -9.54
N THR A 161 -24.69 -8.92 -9.14
CA THR A 161 -23.80 -8.16 -8.25
C THR A 161 -23.06 -7.10 -9.06
N ARG A 162 -23.11 -5.85 -8.59
CA ARG A 162 -22.36 -4.73 -9.16
C ARG A 162 -21.07 -4.55 -8.39
N LEU A 163 -20.00 -5.15 -8.90
CA LEU A 163 -18.64 -4.96 -8.39
C LEU A 163 -17.97 -3.78 -9.09
N SER A 164 -17.03 -3.16 -8.41
CA SER A 164 -16.07 -2.21 -8.99
C SER A 164 -14.76 -2.92 -9.32
N VAL A 165 -13.95 -2.34 -10.20
CA VAL A 165 -12.62 -2.86 -10.54
C VAL A 165 -11.57 -1.76 -10.48
N ALA A 166 -10.41 -2.09 -9.94
CA ALA A 166 -9.23 -1.25 -9.97
C ALA A 166 -8.25 -1.77 -11.02
N VAL A 167 -7.70 -0.86 -11.83
CA VAL A 167 -6.78 -1.17 -12.93
C VAL A 167 -5.55 -0.28 -12.81
N ASN A 168 -4.37 -0.88 -12.89
CA ASN A 168 -3.10 -0.17 -12.86
C ASN A 168 -2.95 0.81 -14.03
N LEU A 169 -2.60 2.06 -13.73
CA LEU A 169 -2.39 3.15 -14.68
C LEU A 169 -0.93 3.65 -14.59
N PRO A 170 -0.05 3.24 -15.52
CA PRO A 170 1.30 3.77 -15.61
C PRO A 170 1.31 5.29 -15.91
N VAL A 171 2.28 6.03 -15.35
CA VAL A 171 2.39 7.48 -15.57
C VAL A 171 2.54 7.85 -17.05
N SER A 172 3.27 7.04 -17.84
CA SER A 172 3.42 7.23 -19.29
C SER A 172 2.10 7.11 -20.05
N VAL A 173 1.18 6.29 -19.55
CA VAL A 173 -0.18 6.16 -20.10
C VAL A 173 -1.05 7.31 -19.64
N LEU A 174 -0.98 7.70 -18.36
CA LEU A 174 -1.73 8.82 -17.80
C LEU A 174 -1.51 10.10 -18.63
N VAL A 175 -0.27 10.46 -18.90
CA VAL A 175 0.08 11.72 -19.59
C VAL A 175 -0.15 11.68 -21.11
N ASN A 176 -0.50 10.52 -21.66
CA ASN A 176 -0.76 10.39 -23.08
C ASN A 176 -2.12 11.02 -23.43
N PRO A 177 -2.17 11.98 -24.38
CA PRO A 177 -3.42 12.68 -24.73
C PRO A 177 -4.55 11.79 -25.24
N VAL A 178 -4.26 10.58 -25.75
CA VAL A 178 -5.30 9.68 -26.29
C VAL A 178 -5.99 8.85 -25.20
N THR A 179 -5.39 8.74 -24.00
CA THR A 179 -5.84 7.86 -22.92
C THR A 179 -7.29 8.10 -22.49
N PRO A 180 -7.77 9.35 -22.30
CA PRO A 180 -9.17 9.57 -21.95
C PRO A 180 -10.16 9.05 -23.01
N GLY A 181 -9.77 9.07 -24.29
CA GLY A 181 -10.57 8.53 -25.39
C GLY A 181 -10.66 7.01 -25.34
N HIS A 182 -9.55 6.34 -25.04
CA HIS A 182 -9.51 4.87 -24.90
C HIS A 182 -10.33 4.39 -23.71
N ILE A 183 -10.23 5.07 -22.57
CA ILE A 183 -11.04 4.76 -21.37
C ILE A 183 -12.53 4.90 -21.68
N ARG A 184 -12.94 6.03 -22.27
CA ARG A 184 -14.34 6.27 -22.65
C ARG A 184 -14.87 5.20 -23.60
N SER A 185 -14.11 4.88 -24.66
CA SER A 185 -14.50 3.85 -25.62
C SER A 185 -14.68 2.48 -24.97
N ALA A 186 -13.80 2.10 -24.03
CA ALA A 186 -13.92 0.84 -23.31
C ALA A 186 -15.15 0.82 -22.39
N LEU A 187 -15.40 1.91 -21.63
CA LEU A 187 -16.59 2.05 -20.80
C LEU A 187 -17.88 1.93 -21.62
N ASP A 188 -17.97 2.65 -22.74
CA ASP A 188 -19.14 2.63 -23.63
C ASP A 188 -19.36 1.24 -24.25
N ARG A 189 -18.29 0.60 -24.73
CA ARG A 189 -18.33 -0.74 -25.34
C ARG A 189 -18.90 -1.80 -24.40
N HIS A 190 -18.49 -1.75 -23.13
CA HIS A 190 -18.96 -2.70 -22.12
C HIS A 190 -20.19 -2.21 -21.37
N GLY A 191 -20.61 -0.95 -21.53
CA GLY A 191 -21.71 -0.29 -20.83
C GLY A 191 -21.51 -0.19 -19.31
N ILE A 192 -20.26 -0.10 -18.86
CA ILE A 192 -19.93 -0.04 -17.43
C ILE A 192 -19.91 1.44 -17.00
N ASP A 193 -20.55 1.73 -15.87
CA ASP A 193 -20.49 3.06 -15.25
C ASP A 193 -19.05 3.38 -14.84
N ALA A 194 -18.56 4.56 -15.24
CA ALA A 194 -17.22 5.04 -14.93
C ALA A 194 -16.94 5.01 -13.42
N ALA A 195 -17.94 5.28 -12.57
CA ALA A 195 -17.79 5.28 -11.11
C ALA A 195 -17.42 3.90 -10.52
N ARG A 196 -17.57 2.81 -11.31
CA ARG A 196 -17.18 1.45 -10.95
C ARG A 196 -15.74 1.12 -11.34
N VAL A 197 -15.02 2.03 -11.99
CA VAL A 197 -13.64 1.85 -12.39
C VAL A 197 -12.75 2.78 -11.60
N THR A 198 -11.75 2.23 -10.95
CA THR A 198 -10.68 2.99 -10.28
C THR A 198 -9.38 2.77 -11.05
N LEU A 199 -8.65 3.83 -11.35
CA LEU A 199 -7.33 3.74 -11.96
C LEU A 199 -6.26 4.00 -10.89
N GLU A 200 -5.37 3.04 -10.71
CA GLU A 200 -4.35 3.06 -9.65
C GLU A 200 -3.04 3.58 -10.21
N LEU A 201 -2.57 4.70 -9.68
CA LEU A 201 -1.34 5.32 -10.15
C LEU A 201 -0.14 4.65 -9.48
N LEU A 202 0.60 3.86 -10.24
CA LEU A 202 1.84 3.21 -9.80
C LEU A 202 2.98 4.24 -9.70
N GLU A 203 3.54 4.44 -8.51
CA GLU A 203 4.74 5.25 -8.34
C GLU A 203 5.99 4.38 -8.48
N HIS A 204 6.57 4.34 -9.68
CA HIS A 204 7.92 3.79 -9.86
C HIS A 204 8.83 4.87 -10.42
N GLY A 205 9.30 5.75 -9.52
CA GLY A 205 10.37 6.71 -9.76
C GLY A 205 9.92 8.10 -10.18
N ASP A 206 10.87 9.04 -10.11
CA ASP A 206 10.71 10.38 -10.69
C ASP A 206 10.43 10.23 -12.19
N SER A 207 9.15 10.33 -12.55
CA SER A 207 8.70 10.21 -13.94
C SER A 207 9.33 11.23 -14.89
N GLY A 208 10.03 12.24 -14.36
CA GLY A 208 10.53 13.38 -15.13
C GLY A 208 9.42 14.28 -15.66
N VAL A 209 8.15 13.94 -15.40
CA VAL A 209 6.97 14.70 -15.77
C VAL A 209 6.78 15.84 -14.78
N ALA A 210 6.56 17.06 -15.30
CA ALA A 210 6.27 18.20 -14.46
C ALA A 210 4.95 18.00 -13.71
N HIS A 211 4.90 18.41 -12.44
CA HIS A 211 3.71 18.24 -11.59
C HIS A 211 2.43 18.83 -12.20
N GLY A 212 2.54 19.92 -12.96
CA GLY A 212 1.40 20.54 -13.66
C GLY A 212 0.81 19.64 -14.75
N ASP A 213 1.65 18.97 -15.53
CA ASP A 213 1.19 18.07 -16.60
C ASP A 213 0.50 16.84 -16.02
N LEU A 214 1.01 16.32 -14.90
CA LEU A 214 0.39 15.23 -14.15
C LEU A 214 -1.00 15.62 -13.65
N ALA A 215 -1.13 16.77 -13.01
CA ALA A 215 -2.41 17.26 -12.51
C ALA A 215 -3.44 17.45 -13.62
N GLN A 216 -3.02 18.04 -14.76
CA GLN A 216 -3.90 18.23 -15.91
C GLN A 216 -4.40 16.90 -16.47
N ALA A 217 -3.50 15.93 -16.65
CA ALA A 217 -3.86 14.59 -17.13
C ALA A 217 -4.82 13.88 -16.17
N MET A 218 -4.56 13.95 -14.86
CA MET A 218 -5.43 13.36 -13.84
C MET A 218 -6.82 14.01 -13.83
N HIS A 219 -6.92 15.33 -13.99
CA HIS A 219 -8.21 16.00 -14.12
C HIS A 219 -8.96 15.59 -15.39
N ALA A 220 -8.27 15.44 -16.52
CA ALA A 220 -8.88 14.99 -17.77
C ALA A 220 -9.45 13.57 -17.66
N ILE A 221 -8.74 12.67 -16.98
CA ILE A 221 -9.21 11.30 -16.70
C ILE A 221 -10.33 11.32 -15.66
N GLY A 222 -10.17 12.04 -14.54
CA GLY A 222 -11.19 12.14 -13.50
C GLY A 222 -12.51 12.74 -13.98
N ALA A 223 -12.47 13.64 -14.98
CA ALA A 223 -13.67 14.18 -15.62
C ALA A 223 -14.51 13.14 -16.38
N LEU A 224 -13.99 11.93 -16.61
CA LEU A 224 -14.76 10.79 -17.14
C LEU A 224 -15.68 10.17 -16.09
N GLY A 225 -15.49 10.48 -14.80
CA GLY A 225 -16.21 9.87 -13.68
C GLY A 225 -15.54 8.63 -13.11
N VAL A 226 -14.34 8.26 -13.59
CA VAL A 226 -13.55 7.17 -13.01
C VAL A 226 -12.91 7.60 -11.69
N GLY A 227 -12.71 6.65 -10.79
CA GLY A 227 -11.93 6.86 -9.59
C GLY A 227 -10.42 6.92 -9.86
N LEU A 228 -9.69 7.62 -9.01
CA LEU A 228 -8.23 7.64 -9.02
C LEU A 228 -7.72 7.23 -7.64
N ALA A 229 -6.85 6.23 -7.62
CA ALA A 229 -6.19 5.75 -6.42
C ALA A 229 -4.70 6.04 -6.46
N MET A 230 -4.14 6.44 -5.31
CA MET A 230 -2.70 6.44 -5.09
C MET A 230 -2.29 5.08 -4.56
N ASP A 231 -1.42 4.39 -5.30
CA ASP A 231 -0.81 3.14 -4.87
C ASP A 231 0.41 3.42 -3.98
N ASP A 232 0.72 2.52 -3.05
CA ASP A 232 1.89 2.58 -2.15
C ASP A 232 2.05 3.85 -1.29
N LEU A 233 1.07 4.16 -0.45
CA LEU A 233 1.20 5.21 0.53
C LEU A 233 2.24 4.85 1.61
N GLY A 234 3.46 5.39 1.49
CA GLY A 234 4.47 5.38 2.56
C GLY A 234 5.88 4.88 2.20
N SER A 235 6.14 4.54 0.93
CA SER A 235 7.47 4.17 0.44
C SER A 235 8.34 5.38 0.00
N GLY A 236 7.79 6.60 -0.05
CA GLY A 236 8.45 7.79 -0.58
C GLY A 236 8.17 9.11 0.17
N TYR A 237 9.17 10.00 0.19
CA TYR A 237 9.15 11.31 0.88
C TYR A 237 8.12 12.32 0.30
N ASN A 238 7.48 12.03 -0.84
CA ASN A 238 6.65 12.98 -1.60
C ASN A 238 5.16 12.61 -1.72
N ASN A 239 4.72 11.49 -1.13
CA ASN A 239 3.38 10.93 -1.38
C ASN A 239 2.28 11.82 -0.76
N LEU A 240 2.51 12.35 0.44
CA LEU A 240 1.56 13.25 1.12
C LEU A 240 1.41 14.61 0.43
N LEU A 241 2.50 15.14 -0.12
CA LEU A 241 2.43 16.40 -0.88
C LEU A 241 1.67 16.21 -2.20
N ARG A 242 1.75 15.03 -2.82
CA ARG A 242 0.99 14.69 -4.02
C ARG A 242 -0.50 14.51 -3.77
N LEU A 243 -0.88 13.98 -2.60
CA LEU A 243 -2.30 13.93 -2.20
C LEU A 243 -2.91 15.34 -2.14
N ARG A 244 -2.10 16.35 -1.80
CA ARG A 244 -2.53 17.74 -1.78
C ARG A 244 -2.52 18.35 -3.18
N GLY A 245 -3.68 18.34 -3.83
CA GLY A 245 -3.91 19.05 -5.10
C GLY A 245 -4.10 18.14 -6.32
N LEU A 246 -4.06 16.82 -6.13
CA LEU A 246 -4.42 15.85 -7.16
C LEU A 246 -5.77 15.21 -6.83
N PRO A 247 -6.61 14.87 -7.84
CA PRO A 247 -7.98 14.41 -7.64
C PRO A 247 -8.07 12.91 -7.25
N PHE A 248 -7.24 12.47 -6.31
CA PHE A 248 -7.36 11.13 -5.73
C PHE A 248 -8.60 11.04 -4.87
N ASN A 249 -9.25 9.87 -4.87
CA ASN A 249 -10.37 9.56 -3.97
C ASN A 249 -10.15 8.29 -3.15
N THR A 250 -9.05 7.58 -3.43
CA THR A 250 -8.68 6.34 -2.77
C THR A 250 -7.18 6.32 -2.55
N VAL A 251 -6.75 5.73 -1.45
CA VAL A 251 -5.34 5.51 -1.15
C VAL A 251 -5.14 4.08 -0.65
N LYS A 252 -4.06 3.45 -1.12
CA LYS A 252 -3.70 2.07 -0.77
C LYS A 252 -2.56 2.10 0.25
N ILE A 253 -2.74 1.41 1.37
CA ILE A 253 -1.75 1.27 2.42
C ILE A 253 -0.97 -0.02 2.12
N ASP A 254 0.30 0.14 1.74
CA ASP A 254 1.15 -0.94 1.23
C ASP A 254 1.34 -2.10 2.23
N GLN A 255 1.38 -3.30 1.68
CA GLN A 255 1.64 -4.55 2.41
C GLN A 255 2.97 -4.52 3.20
N GLY A 256 4.01 -3.83 2.72
CA GLY A 256 5.29 -3.69 3.40
C GLY A 256 5.15 -3.09 4.79
N MET A 257 4.11 -2.27 5.00
CA MET A 257 3.80 -1.62 6.27
C MET A 257 3.01 -2.52 7.23
N VAL A 258 2.32 -3.54 6.69
CA VAL A 258 1.48 -4.47 7.45
C VAL A 258 2.25 -5.74 7.84
N ARG A 259 3.21 -6.18 7.02
CA ARG A 259 4.00 -7.43 7.19
C ARG A 259 4.68 -7.58 8.55
N ALA A 260 5.03 -6.49 9.23
CA ALA A 260 5.70 -6.53 10.53
C ALA A 260 4.76 -6.84 11.71
N ALA A 261 3.45 -7.02 11.49
CA ALA A 261 2.46 -7.15 12.57
C ALA A 261 2.73 -8.34 13.50
N GLN A 262 3.32 -9.42 13.02
CA GLN A 262 3.66 -10.58 13.87
C GLN A 262 4.76 -10.26 14.89
N HIS A 263 5.66 -9.33 14.58
CA HIS A 263 6.82 -8.99 15.42
C HIS A 263 6.58 -7.73 16.26
N GLU A 264 5.89 -6.74 15.69
CA GLU A 264 5.64 -5.43 16.30
C GLU A 264 4.16 -5.02 16.19
N PRO A 265 3.21 -5.81 16.74
CA PRO A 265 1.79 -5.61 16.45
C PRO A 265 1.28 -4.25 16.92
N ALA A 266 1.65 -3.77 18.11
CA ALA A 266 1.24 -2.44 18.58
C ALA A 266 1.71 -1.30 17.66
N ARG A 267 2.94 -1.40 17.13
CA ARG A 267 3.52 -0.37 16.24
C ARG A 267 2.83 -0.38 14.88
N VAL A 268 2.61 -1.56 14.32
CA VAL A 268 1.92 -1.71 13.02
C VAL A 268 0.48 -1.23 13.10
N LEU A 269 -0.26 -1.61 14.15
CA LEU A 269 -1.63 -1.10 14.34
C LEU A 269 -1.66 0.42 14.48
N THR A 270 -0.73 1.00 15.24
CA THR A 270 -0.61 2.46 15.37
C THR A 270 -0.37 3.11 14.02
N PHE A 271 0.49 2.51 13.19
CA PHE A 271 0.79 3.01 11.87
C PHE A 271 -0.44 2.95 10.95
N ILE A 272 -1.03 1.76 10.76
CA ILE A 272 -2.24 1.54 9.95
C ILE A 272 -3.33 2.53 10.33
N ALA A 273 -3.58 2.67 11.62
CA ALA A 273 -4.65 3.52 12.10
C ALA A 273 -4.36 5.02 11.91
N SER A 274 -3.11 5.45 12.04
CA SER A 274 -2.70 6.83 11.72
C SER A 274 -2.92 7.14 10.23
N MET A 275 -2.60 6.19 9.35
CA MET A 275 -2.83 6.34 7.91
C MET A 275 -4.33 6.40 7.58
N ILE A 276 -5.15 5.56 8.23
CA ILE A 276 -6.61 5.59 8.08
C ILE A 276 -7.17 6.95 8.53
N GLN A 277 -6.74 7.46 9.69
CA GLN A 277 -7.19 8.77 10.18
C GLN A 277 -6.80 9.91 9.25
N MET A 278 -5.59 9.88 8.71
CA MET A 278 -5.12 10.86 7.74
C MET A 278 -5.94 10.80 6.45
N ALA A 279 -6.19 9.60 5.92
CA ALA A 279 -7.02 9.42 4.72
C ALA A 279 -8.44 9.96 4.95
N HIS A 280 -9.05 9.68 6.11
CA HIS A 280 -10.35 10.24 6.49
C HIS A 280 -10.33 11.77 6.57
N ALA A 281 -9.27 12.36 7.15
CA ALA A 281 -9.11 13.82 7.22
C ALA A 281 -8.95 14.48 5.84
N LEU A 282 -8.52 13.70 4.83
CA LEU A 282 -8.41 14.10 3.43
C LEU A 282 -9.63 13.67 2.59
N GLU A 283 -10.68 13.11 3.22
CA GLU A 283 -11.88 12.59 2.55
C GLU A 283 -11.58 11.47 1.53
N LEU A 284 -10.51 10.71 1.76
CA LEU A 284 -10.09 9.59 0.92
C LEU A 284 -10.61 8.26 1.47
N ARG A 285 -10.95 7.34 0.56
CA ARG A 285 -11.14 5.92 0.89
C ARG A 285 -9.80 5.23 1.09
N THR A 286 -9.77 4.22 1.94
CA THR A 286 -8.58 3.41 2.24
C THR A 286 -8.76 1.98 1.79
N VAL A 287 -7.72 1.45 1.13
CA VAL A 287 -7.54 0.01 0.92
C VAL A 287 -6.31 -0.41 1.71
N VAL A 288 -6.47 -1.31 2.68
CA VAL A 288 -5.33 -1.89 3.40
C VAL A 288 -4.89 -3.16 2.71
N GLU A 289 -3.66 -3.18 2.21
CA GLU A 289 -3.09 -4.33 1.53
C GLU A 289 -2.28 -5.25 2.45
N GLY A 290 -1.98 -6.46 1.97
CA GLY A 290 -1.15 -7.40 2.72
C GLY A 290 -1.84 -7.96 3.96
N LEU A 291 -3.18 -8.04 3.97
CA LEU A 291 -3.94 -8.72 5.01
C LEU A 291 -3.74 -10.24 4.89
N GLU A 292 -2.64 -10.74 5.45
CA GLU A 292 -2.21 -12.14 5.38
C GLU A 292 -2.81 -13.03 6.50
N SER A 293 -3.49 -12.45 7.49
CA SER A 293 -4.24 -13.18 8.52
C SER A 293 -5.63 -12.57 8.77
N TRP A 294 -6.58 -13.38 9.25
CA TRP A 294 -7.91 -12.90 9.62
C TRP A 294 -7.90 -11.91 10.79
N ASP A 295 -6.96 -12.08 11.72
CA ASP A 295 -6.69 -11.14 12.82
C ASP A 295 -6.37 -9.73 12.31
N LEU A 296 -5.62 -9.63 11.20
CA LEU A 296 -5.33 -8.34 10.55
C LEU A 296 -6.55 -7.74 9.86
N VAL A 297 -7.41 -8.57 9.26
CA VAL A 297 -8.67 -8.11 8.67
C VAL A 297 -9.59 -7.54 9.76
N GLU A 298 -9.75 -8.26 10.88
CA GLU A 298 -10.55 -7.83 12.03
C GLU A 298 -9.98 -6.55 12.66
N ALA A 299 -8.67 -6.50 12.90
CA ALA A 299 -8.01 -5.32 13.44
C ALA A 299 -8.20 -4.10 12.53
N THR A 300 -8.05 -4.27 11.21
CA THR A 300 -8.27 -3.19 10.24
C THR A 300 -9.69 -2.64 10.28
N ALA A 301 -10.70 -3.52 10.42
CA ALA A 301 -12.10 -3.11 10.54
C ALA A 301 -12.36 -2.27 11.79
N LEU A 302 -11.74 -2.64 12.92
CA LEU A 302 -11.87 -1.93 14.21
C LEU A 302 -11.13 -0.58 14.21
N LEU A 303 -9.99 -0.51 13.54
CA LEU A 303 -9.28 0.75 13.28
C LEU A 303 -10.05 1.67 12.30
N GLY A 304 -11.13 1.16 11.71
CA GLY A 304 -12.04 1.91 10.84
C GLY A 304 -11.57 2.00 9.41
N GLY A 305 -10.76 1.04 8.95
CA GLY A 305 -10.47 0.86 7.53
C GLY A 305 -11.77 0.56 6.76
N GLN A 306 -11.80 0.95 5.49
CA GLN A 306 -12.99 0.75 4.64
C GLN A 306 -12.84 -0.52 3.80
N LEU A 307 -11.74 -0.63 3.06
CA LEU A 307 -11.48 -1.75 2.16
C LEU A 307 -10.21 -2.51 2.57
N GLY A 308 -10.18 -3.81 2.28
CA GLY A 308 -9.08 -4.68 2.63
C GLY A 308 -8.78 -5.71 1.54
N GLN A 309 -7.50 -5.96 1.34
CA GLN A 309 -6.96 -6.91 0.37
C GLN A 309 -5.79 -7.69 0.96
N GLY A 310 -5.72 -8.98 0.66
CA GLY A 310 -4.61 -9.83 1.11
C GLY A 310 -4.90 -11.31 0.98
N PHE A 311 -3.88 -12.13 1.21
CA PHE A 311 -3.97 -13.58 0.99
C PHE A 311 -4.83 -14.32 2.01
N ALA A 312 -5.15 -13.74 3.17
CA ALA A 312 -6.17 -14.31 4.05
C ALA A 312 -7.56 -14.31 3.39
N ILE A 313 -7.85 -13.26 2.62
CA ILE A 313 -9.12 -13.10 1.90
C ILE A 313 -9.08 -13.99 0.65
N ALA A 314 -8.14 -13.71 -0.25
CA ALA A 314 -7.99 -14.42 -1.50
C ALA A 314 -6.64 -14.10 -2.18
N ARG A 315 -6.09 -15.07 -2.91
CA ARG A 315 -5.03 -14.83 -3.90
C ARG A 315 -5.65 -14.34 -5.22
N PRO A 316 -4.88 -13.64 -6.08
CA PRO A 316 -5.33 -13.32 -7.43
C PRO A 316 -5.72 -14.58 -8.20
N MET A 317 -6.84 -14.55 -8.91
CA MET A 317 -7.39 -15.71 -9.61
C MET A 317 -8.05 -15.34 -10.94
N ARG A 318 -8.08 -16.28 -11.89
CA ARG A 318 -8.77 -16.10 -13.17
C ARG A 318 -10.28 -15.91 -12.96
N GLN A 319 -10.95 -15.29 -13.93
CA GLN A 319 -12.39 -15.01 -13.88
C GLN A 319 -13.25 -16.25 -13.56
N GLY A 320 -12.91 -17.42 -14.10
CA GLY A 320 -13.62 -18.67 -13.81
C GLY A 320 -13.61 -19.00 -12.32
N ALA A 321 -12.41 -19.08 -11.73
CA ALA A 321 -12.22 -19.35 -10.31
C ALA A 321 -12.77 -18.23 -9.42
N LEU A 322 -12.68 -16.97 -9.86
CA LEU A 322 -13.27 -15.83 -9.16
C LEU A 322 -14.76 -16.00 -8.97
N THR A 323 -15.46 -16.48 -9.99
CA THR A 323 -16.91 -16.61 -9.90
C THR A 323 -17.32 -17.65 -8.86
N ASP A 324 -16.62 -18.79 -8.83
CA ASP A 324 -16.89 -19.85 -7.85
C ASP A 324 -16.50 -19.42 -6.44
N TRP A 325 -15.39 -18.69 -6.29
CA TRP A 325 -14.98 -18.10 -5.01
C TRP A 325 -16.01 -17.10 -4.50
N LEU A 326 -16.53 -16.22 -5.36
CA LEU A 326 -17.56 -15.24 -5.02
C LEU A 326 -18.86 -15.89 -4.52
N ASP A 327 -19.20 -17.08 -5.01
CA ASP A 327 -20.39 -17.85 -4.60
C ASP A 327 -20.22 -18.54 -3.23
N GLN A 328 -18.99 -18.87 -2.86
CA GLN A 328 -18.67 -19.59 -1.62
C GLN A 328 -18.20 -18.68 -0.49
N PHE A 329 -17.63 -17.53 -0.83
CA PHE A 329 -17.02 -16.64 0.13
C PHE A 329 -18.08 -15.98 1.02
N ALA A 330 -17.98 -16.26 2.31
CA ALA A 330 -18.74 -15.58 3.34
C ALA A 330 -17.81 -15.32 4.52
N PHE A 331 -17.63 -14.04 4.84
CA PHE A 331 -16.91 -13.61 6.02
C PHE A 331 -17.75 -12.58 6.76
N ARG A 332 -17.76 -12.66 8.08
CA ARG A 332 -18.49 -11.72 8.94
C ARG A 332 -17.58 -11.30 10.08
N ILE A 333 -17.43 -10.00 10.24
CA ILE A 333 -16.82 -9.42 11.42
C ILE A 333 -17.95 -8.86 12.28
N ASP A 334 -17.87 -9.09 13.58
CA ASP A 334 -18.64 -8.34 14.57
C ASP A 334 -17.68 -7.35 15.25
N PRO A 335 -17.67 -6.07 14.84
CA PRO A 335 -16.79 -5.08 15.45
C PRO A 335 -17.03 -4.89 16.95
N ALA A 336 -18.18 -5.28 17.50
CA ALA A 336 -18.43 -5.20 18.94
C ALA A 336 -17.92 -6.43 19.72
N ARG A 337 -17.45 -7.48 19.02
CA ARG A 337 -17.00 -8.75 19.61
C ARG A 337 -15.75 -9.26 18.87
N PRO A 338 -14.61 -8.58 19.03
CA PRO A 338 -13.37 -8.96 18.36
C PRO A 338 -12.95 -10.34 18.84
N SER A 339 -12.80 -11.29 17.93
CA SER A 339 -12.46 -12.68 18.22
C SER A 339 -10.96 -12.92 18.39
N THR A 340 -10.12 -11.92 18.05
CA THR A 340 -8.66 -12.07 18.00
C THR A 340 -7.96 -11.10 18.95
N PRO A 341 -6.78 -11.46 19.50
CA PRO A 341 -5.98 -10.54 20.32
C PRO A 341 -5.59 -9.25 19.59
N LEU A 342 -5.32 -9.34 18.27
CA LEU A 342 -4.98 -8.18 17.45
C LEU A 342 -6.19 -7.26 17.27
N GLY A 343 -7.39 -7.84 17.09
CA GLY A 343 -8.64 -7.10 17.09
C GLY A 343 -8.91 -6.38 18.42
N ALA A 344 -8.70 -7.06 19.54
CA ALA A 344 -8.82 -6.44 20.86
C ALA A 344 -7.86 -5.25 21.04
N MET A 345 -6.60 -5.41 20.62
CA MET A 345 -5.62 -4.33 20.65
C MET A 345 -6.00 -3.17 19.73
N ALA A 346 -6.55 -3.45 18.55
CA ALA A 346 -7.10 -2.43 17.66
C ALA A 346 -8.27 -1.66 18.29
N ALA A 347 -9.18 -2.36 18.99
CA ALA A 347 -10.30 -1.71 19.69
C ALA A 347 -9.80 -0.73 20.77
N LEU A 348 -8.83 -1.17 21.58
CA LEU A 348 -8.21 -0.35 22.63
C LEU A 348 -7.46 0.85 22.04
N TRP A 349 -6.73 0.65 20.94
CA TRP A 349 -6.08 1.75 20.23
C TRP A 349 -7.11 2.77 19.70
N GLY A 350 -8.22 2.30 19.13
CA GLY A 350 -9.31 3.14 18.67
C GLY A 350 -9.89 4.01 19.77
N LEU A 351 -10.08 3.45 20.98
CA LEU A 351 -10.51 4.22 22.16
C LEU A 351 -9.51 5.29 22.56
N ARG A 352 -8.20 4.96 22.55
CA ARG A 352 -7.13 5.90 22.89
C ARG A 352 -7.14 7.12 21.96
N THR A 353 -7.38 6.91 20.67
CA THR A 353 -7.35 8.00 19.69
C THR A 353 -8.64 8.79 19.59
N LEU A 354 -9.79 8.18 19.88
CA LEU A 354 -11.08 8.87 19.95
C LEU A 354 -11.28 9.67 21.26
N GLY A 355 -10.41 9.50 22.26
CA GLY A 355 -10.49 10.12 23.60
C GLY A 355 -10.34 11.65 23.69
N ARG A 356 -10.72 12.41 22.65
CA ARG A 356 -10.98 13.85 22.77
C ARG A 356 -12.47 14.06 23.06
N ALA A 357 -12.76 14.84 24.10
CA ALA A 357 -14.06 15.08 24.76
C ALA A 357 -15.32 15.34 23.89
N HIS A 358 -15.20 15.50 22.57
CA HIS A 358 -16.34 15.71 21.66
C HIS A 358 -16.77 14.44 20.90
N LEU A 359 -15.96 13.38 20.90
CA LEU A 359 -16.21 12.13 20.14
C LEU A 359 -16.73 10.96 21.02
N GLU A 360 -16.81 11.18 22.34
CA GLU A 360 -17.09 10.16 23.37
C GLU A 360 -18.49 9.53 23.28
N GLN A 361 -19.45 10.26 22.71
CA GLN A 361 -20.83 9.78 22.49
C GLN A 361 -21.06 9.20 21.09
N SER A 362 -20.03 9.14 20.25
CA SER A 362 -20.18 8.55 18.91
C SER A 362 -20.52 7.07 19.01
N ALA A 363 -21.38 6.58 18.12
CA ALA A 363 -21.69 5.15 18.00
C ALA A 363 -20.42 4.29 17.88
N ARG A 364 -19.40 4.82 17.19
CA ARG A 364 -18.09 4.18 17.05
C ARG A 364 -17.34 4.04 18.37
N HIS A 365 -17.34 5.07 19.22
CA HIS A 365 -16.70 4.99 20.53
C HIS A 365 -17.40 3.94 21.43
N GLN A 366 -18.73 3.86 21.37
CA GLN A 366 -19.50 2.83 22.08
C GLN A 366 -19.20 1.42 21.56
N GLU A 367 -19.11 1.23 20.24
CA GLU A 367 -18.73 -0.04 19.59
C GLU A 367 -17.35 -0.53 20.06
N LEU A 368 -16.34 0.34 20.01
CA LEU A 368 -14.97 0.01 20.42
C LEU A 368 -14.85 -0.29 21.92
N ARG A 369 -15.62 0.43 22.74
CA ARG A 369 -15.68 0.19 24.18
C ARG A 369 -16.30 -1.17 24.48
N ALA A 370 -17.42 -1.50 23.83
CA ALA A 370 -18.07 -2.80 23.95
C ALA A 370 -17.13 -3.93 23.51
N ALA A 371 -16.41 -3.74 22.40
CA ALA A 371 -15.40 -4.66 21.89
C ALA A 371 -14.29 -4.95 22.90
N ALA A 372 -13.69 -3.90 23.46
CA ALA A 372 -12.63 -4.02 24.45
C ALA A 372 -13.12 -4.73 25.73
N ALA A 373 -14.31 -4.37 26.22
CA ALA A 373 -14.90 -4.98 27.42
C ALA A 373 -15.28 -6.46 27.21
N TRP A 374 -15.86 -6.79 26.05
CA TRP A 374 -16.22 -8.16 25.69
C TRP A 374 -14.98 -9.04 25.67
N TRP A 375 -13.93 -8.63 24.95
CA TRP A 375 -12.72 -9.45 24.82
C TRP A 375 -12.04 -9.68 26.16
N ALA A 376 -11.95 -8.64 27.00
CA ALA A 376 -11.38 -8.75 28.33
C ALA A 376 -12.15 -9.73 29.23
N THR A 377 -13.47 -9.82 29.06
CA THR A 377 -14.31 -10.75 29.82
C THR A 377 -14.11 -12.20 29.36
N GLU A 378 -14.04 -12.42 28.04
CA GLU A 378 -14.03 -13.78 27.48
C GLU A 378 -12.63 -14.41 27.40
N ASN A 379 -11.55 -13.62 27.33
CA ASN A 379 -10.22 -14.13 26.97
C ASN A 379 -9.14 -13.94 28.05
N LEU A 380 -9.41 -13.16 29.09
CA LEU A 380 -8.43 -12.88 30.16
C LEU A 380 -8.72 -13.63 31.46
N ASP A 381 -9.47 -14.74 31.43
CA ASP A 381 -9.75 -15.55 32.63
C ASP A 381 -8.49 -16.00 33.39
N ARG A 382 -7.41 -16.31 32.66
CA ARG A 382 -6.09 -16.65 33.25
C ARG A 382 -5.31 -15.44 33.77
N HIS A 383 -5.74 -14.22 33.41
CA HIS A 383 -5.16 -12.94 33.78
C HIS A 383 -6.21 -12.04 34.46
N ARG A 384 -6.91 -12.59 35.46
CA ARG A 384 -8.04 -11.94 36.15
C ARG A 384 -7.77 -10.52 36.65
N VAL A 385 -6.53 -10.22 37.06
CA VAL A 385 -6.10 -8.87 37.45
C VAL A 385 -6.14 -7.92 36.25
N LEU A 386 -5.54 -8.33 35.12
CA LEU A 386 -5.51 -7.56 33.88
C LEU A 386 -6.94 -7.29 33.36
N ALA A 387 -7.83 -8.29 33.42
CA ALA A 387 -9.23 -8.18 33.05
C ALA A 387 -9.99 -7.16 33.93
N THR A 388 -9.78 -7.24 35.25
CA THR A 388 -10.45 -6.34 36.22
C THR A 388 -9.95 -4.91 36.04
N ASP A 389 -8.66 -4.72 35.81
CA ASP A 389 -8.05 -3.40 35.65
C ASP A 389 -8.56 -2.68 34.39
N ILE A 390 -8.67 -3.38 33.25
CA ILE A 390 -9.17 -2.75 32.01
C ILE A 390 -10.67 -2.47 32.08
N LEU A 391 -11.47 -3.40 32.62
CA LEU A 391 -12.91 -3.18 32.80
C LEU A 391 -13.17 -2.00 33.75
N GLY A 392 -12.41 -1.92 34.85
CA GLY A 392 -12.47 -0.81 35.79
C GLY A 392 -12.03 0.52 35.16
N LEU A 393 -10.99 0.52 34.33
CA LEU A 393 -10.55 1.70 33.59
C LEU A 393 -11.61 2.18 32.59
N LEU A 394 -12.18 1.26 31.79
CA LEU A 394 -13.24 1.57 30.83
C LEU A 394 -14.48 2.11 31.55
N GLN A 395 -14.89 1.49 32.65
CA GLN A 395 -16.04 1.94 33.45
C GLN A 395 -15.78 3.31 34.09
N GLY A 396 -14.64 3.50 34.76
CA GLY A 396 -14.28 4.78 35.38
C GLY A 396 -14.19 5.93 34.38
N PHE A 397 -13.71 5.68 33.16
CA PHE A 397 -13.72 6.69 32.10
C PHE A 397 -15.14 7.05 31.63
N HIS A 398 -16.05 6.06 31.55
CA HIS A 398 -17.47 6.32 31.21
C HIS A 398 -18.16 7.23 32.21
N ASP A 399 -17.93 6.92 33.48
CA ASP A 399 -18.63 7.51 34.60
C ASP A 399 -18.03 8.89 34.95
N GLY A 400 -17.08 9.39 34.13
CA GLY A 400 -16.39 10.66 34.32
C GLY A 400 -15.43 10.68 35.51
N GLN A 401 -15.03 9.51 36.03
CA GLN A 401 -14.14 9.36 37.19
C GLN A 401 -12.65 9.41 36.81
N VAL A 402 -12.32 9.20 35.54
CA VAL A 402 -10.98 9.28 34.98
C VAL A 402 -11.00 10.30 33.85
N ASP A 403 -10.08 11.26 33.88
CA ASP A 403 -9.93 12.24 32.81
C ASP A 403 -9.28 11.62 31.56
N GLY A 404 -9.36 12.31 30.42
CA GLY A 404 -8.84 11.80 29.13
C GLY A 404 -7.35 11.48 29.16
N ASP A 405 -6.54 12.33 29.81
CA ASP A 405 -5.09 12.13 29.91
C ASP A 405 -4.73 10.93 30.79
N GLY A 406 -5.39 10.78 31.95
CA GLY A 406 -5.24 9.64 32.83
C GLY A 406 -5.73 8.33 32.22
N PHE A 407 -6.82 8.39 31.44
CA PHE A 407 -7.33 7.25 30.69
C PHE A 407 -6.33 6.81 29.63
N GLY A 408 -5.82 7.74 28.81
CA GLY A 408 -4.87 7.45 27.75
C GLY A 408 -3.56 6.81 28.24
N ALA A 409 -3.02 7.30 29.37
CA ALA A 409 -1.79 6.75 29.95
C ALA A 409 -1.97 5.32 30.48
N ARG A 410 -3.07 5.05 31.20
CA ARG A 410 -3.36 3.72 31.76
C ARG A 410 -3.73 2.71 30.67
N LEU A 411 -4.43 3.16 29.64
CA LEU A 411 -4.76 2.36 28.47
C LEU A 411 -3.51 1.94 27.69
N GLN A 412 -2.50 2.82 27.58
CA GLN A 412 -1.23 2.47 26.95
C GLN A 412 -0.50 1.35 27.69
N HIS A 413 -0.45 1.41 29.02
CA HIS A 413 0.18 0.36 29.81
C HIS A 413 -0.48 -1.02 29.61
N PHE A 414 -1.81 -1.01 29.41
CA PHE A 414 -2.56 -2.22 29.09
C PHE A 414 -2.25 -2.74 27.69
N ILE A 415 -2.20 -1.85 26.68
CA ILE A 415 -1.78 -2.19 25.31
C ILE A 415 -0.39 -2.83 25.31
N ASP A 416 0.58 -2.26 26.04
CA ASP A 416 1.94 -2.81 26.14
C ASP A 416 1.98 -4.21 26.78
N SER A 417 1.04 -4.49 27.69
CA SER A 417 0.92 -5.78 28.35
C SER A 417 0.28 -6.83 27.43
N LEU A 418 -0.75 -6.46 26.65
CA LEU A 418 -1.32 -7.32 25.61
C LEU A 418 -0.31 -7.61 24.50
N ASP A 419 0.43 -6.60 24.04
CA ASP A 419 1.47 -6.73 23.01
C ASP A 419 2.55 -7.75 23.42
N ARG A 420 2.94 -7.78 24.70
CA ARG A 420 3.80 -8.83 25.24
C ARG A 420 3.14 -10.21 25.22
N LEU A 421 1.91 -10.34 25.70
CA LEU A 421 1.18 -11.62 25.70
C LEU A 421 1.02 -12.20 24.29
N ILE A 422 0.71 -11.35 23.30
CA ILE A 422 0.58 -11.75 21.90
C ILE A 422 1.92 -12.31 21.39
N ARG A 423 3.03 -11.59 21.62
CA ARG A 423 4.37 -12.06 21.22
C ARG A 423 4.77 -13.36 21.90
N GLU A 424 4.47 -13.52 23.19
CA GLU A 424 4.76 -14.74 23.96
C GLU A 424 3.93 -15.94 23.49
N SER A 425 2.72 -15.72 23.00
CA SER A 425 1.86 -16.80 22.45
C SER A 425 2.22 -17.24 21.03
N ALA A 426 2.96 -16.42 20.30
CA ALA A 426 3.40 -16.69 18.92
C ALA A 426 4.77 -17.38 18.83
N ALA A 427 5.53 -17.41 19.93
CA ALA A 427 6.81 -18.11 20.09
C ALA A 427 6.60 -19.53 20.63
#